data_AF-A0A7Y2YIJ5-F1
#
_entry.id   AF-A0A7Y2YIJ5-F1
#
_cell.length_a   1.000
_cell.length_b   1.000
_cell.length_c   1.000
_cell.angle_alpha   90.00
_cell.angle_beta   90.00
_cell.angle_gamma   90.00
#
_symmetry.space_group_name_H-M   'P 1'
#
loop_
_entity.id
_entity.type
_entity.pdbx_description
1 polymer ?
#
loop_
_entity_poly.entity_id
_entity_poly.type
_entity_poly.pdbx_seq_one_letter_code
_entity_poly.pdbx_strand_id
1 'polypeptide(L)' 'MQSESDFHVLLTNDDGHEAPGIRTMRSVLQRQGYRVSTVAPSREKS' A
#
# COMPACT_ATOMS: atom_id res chain seq x y z
N MET A 1 -19.06 -8.07 15.04
CA MET A 1 -18.19 -6.90 15.30
C MET A 1 -16.88 -7.19 14.57
N GLN A 2 -16.61 -6.53 13.44
CA GLN A 2 -15.30 -6.67 12.79
C GLN A 2 -14.29 -6.07 13.76
N SER A 3 -13.29 -6.86 14.16
CA SER A 3 -12.23 -6.33 15.00
C SER A 3 -11.39 -5.37 14.15
N GLU A 4 -10.86 -4.29 14.72
CA GLU A 4 -9.88 -3.45 13.98
C GLU A 4 -8.67 -4.26 13.48
N SER A 5 -8.44 -5.46 14.05
CA SER A 5 -7.41 -6.39 13.61
C SER A 5 -7.67 -7.06 12.24
N ASP A 6 -8.88 -6.92 11.68
CA ASP A 6 -9.24 -7.48 10.37
C ASP A 6 -9.08 -6.50 9.19
N PHE A 7 -8.72 -5.24 9.44
CA PHE A 7 -8.58 -4.25 8.37
C PHE A 7 -7.27 -4.44 7.58
N HIS A 8 -7.40 -4.89 6.33
CA HIS A 8 -6.27 -5.12 5.42
C HIS A 8 -6.38 -4.20 4.20
N VAL A 9 -5.37 -3.34 4.02
CA VAL A 9 -5.26 -2.42 2.89
C VAL A 9 -4.58 -3.08 1.69
N LEU A 10 -5.22 -3.03 0.53
CA LEU A 10 -4.56 -3.22 -0.77
C LEU A 10 -4.13 -1.85 -1.31
N LEU A 11 -2.82 -1.64 -1.41
CA LEU A 11 -2.23 -0.40 -1.91
C LEU A 11 -1.75 -0.56 -3.35
N THR A 12 -2.12 0.37 -4.22
CA THR A 12 -1.78 0.40 -5.65
C THR A 12 -1.53 1.85 -6.12
N ASN A 13 -0.89 1.99 -7.28
CA ASN A 13 -0.72 3.24 -8.04
C ASN A 13 -0.44 2.90 -9.52
N ASP A 14 -0.36 3.91 -10.37
CA ASP A 14 -0.01 3.83 -11.79
C ASP A 14 1.48 4.08 -12.08
N ASP A 15 2.19 4.85 -11.24
CA ASP A 15 3.64 5.08 -11.41
C ASP A 15 4.50 3.80 -11.30
N GLY A 16 3.94 2.75 -10.71
CA GLY A 16 4.60 1.46 -10.49
C GLY A 16 5.11 1.25 -9.06
N HIS A 17 5.38 -0.02 -8.74
CA HIS A 17 5.66 -0.48 -7.37
C HIS A 17 6.95 0.09 -6.76
N GLU A 18 7.90 0.54 -7.58
CA GLU A 18 9.16 1.14 -7.12
C GLU A 18 9.05 2.64 -6.84
N ALA A 19 7.95 3.28 -7.22
CA ALA A 19 7.77 4.72 -7.08
C ALA A 19 7.90 5.18 -5.61
N PRO A 20 8.56 6.34 -5.35
CA PRO A 20 8.80 6.80 -3.99
C PRO A 20 7.50 7.08 -3.22
N GLY A 21 6.45 7.52 -3.90
CA GLY A 21 5.14 7.79 -3.29
C GLY A 21 4.50 6.55 -2.67
N ILE A 22 4.34 5.48 -3.45
CA ILE A 22 3.71 4.24 -2.96
C ILE A 22 4.53 3.55 -1.86
N ARG A 23 5.86 3.61 -1.94
CA ARG A 23 6.75 3.10 -0.88
C ARG A 23 6.61 3.89 0.41
N THR A 24 6.53 5.22 0.33
CA THR A 24 6.36 6.10 1.49
C THR A 24 5.00 5.85 2.15
N MET A 25 3.92 5.79 1.37
CA MET A 25 2.58 5.53 1.88
C MET A 25 2.47 4.15 2.56
N ARG A 26 3.01 3.10 1.92
CA ARG A 26 3.09 1.75 2.54
C ARG A 26 3.76 1.81 3.90
N SER A 27 4.90 2.50 3.99
CA SER A 27 5.69 2.61 5.21
C SER A 27 4.93 3.34 6.33
N VAL A 28 4.21 4.43 6.00
CA VAL A 28 3.37 5.15 6.97
C VAL A 28 2.23 4.26 7.48
N LEU A 29 1.49 3.60 6.58
CA LEU A 29 0.37 2.73 6.95
C LEU A 29 0.83 1.57 7.85
N GLN A 30 1.95 0.94 7.52
CA GLN A 30 2.52 -0.13 8.36
C GLN A 30 2.93 0.38 9.75
N ARG A 31 3.51 1.59 9.85
CA ARG A 31 3.84 2.20 11.15
C ARG A 31 2.63 2.51 12.02
N GLN A 32 1.46 2.72 11.40
CA GLN A 32 0.19 2.91 12.12
C GLN A 32 -0.49 1.60 12.52
N GLY A 33 0.14 0.45 12.24
CA GLY A 33 -0.36 -0.87 12.63
C GLY A 33 -1.25 -1.55 11.59
N TYR A 34 -1.46 -0.95 10.42
CA TYR A 34 -2.27 -1.58 9.37
C TYR A 34 -1.54 -2.73 8.69
N ARG A 35 -2.29 -3.80 8.40
CA ARG A 35 -1.85 -4.83 7.46
C ARG A 35 -1.96 -4.26 6.03
N VAL A 36 -0.88 -4.33 5.26
CA VAL A 36 -0.82 -3.77 3.90
C VAL A 36 -0.20 -4.74 2.92
N SER A 37 -0.89 -4.99 1.81
CA SER A 37 -0.32 -5.61 0.61
C SER A 37 -0.19 -4.57 -0.49
N THR A 38 0.89 -4.64 -1.28
CA THR A 38 1.09 -3.76 -2.42
C THR A 38 1.02 -4.57 -3.71
N VAL A 39 0.16 -4.15 -4.64
CA VAL A 39 0.08 -4.69 -6.00
C VAL A 39 -0.01 -3.49 -6.94
N ALA A 40 1.05 -3.27 -7.71
CA ALA A 40 1.15 -2.16 -8.64
C ALA A 40 1.95 -2.60 -9.87
N PRO A 41 1.89 -1.86 -10.99
CA PRO A 41 2.65 -2.15 -12.20
C PRO A 41 4.16 -2.26 -11.96
N SER A 42 4.85 -2.99 -12.83
CA SER A 42 6.33 -3.05 -12.82
C SER A 42 6.99 -1.75 -13.29
N ARG A 43 6.24 -0.87 -13.97
CA ARG A 43 6.67 0.41 -14.54
C ARG A 43 5.49 1.36 -14.65
N GLU A 44 5.77 2.64 -14.83
CA GLU A 44 4.83 3.75 -15.04
C GLU A 44 3.78 3.47 -16.17
N LYS A 45 2.54 3.97 -15.97
CA LYS A 45 1.33 3.62 -16.74
C LYS A 45 0.34 4.76 -17.02
N SER A 46 0.69 6.01 -16.75
CA SER A 46 -0.10 7.16 -17.20
C SER A 46 -0.04 7.34 -18.73
#